data_AF-A0A1G2V9S9-F1
#
_entry.id   AF-A0A1G2V9S9-F1
#
_cell.length_a   1.000
_cell.length_b   1.000
_cell.length_c   1.000
_cell.angle_alpha   90.00
_cell.angle_beta   90.00
_cell.angle_gamma   90.00
#
_symmetry.space_group_name_H-M   'P 1'
#
loop_
_entity.id
_entity.type
_entity.pdbx_description
1 polymer ?
#
loop_
_entity_poly.entity_id
_entity_poly.type
_entity_poly.pdbx_seq_one_letter_code
_entity_poly.pdbx_strand_id
1 'polypeptide(L)' 'MGNGYVTIKSAAEILNISSETLRNWDKSGKLKARRDKKGYRIYNISELELFATKNKMRRTKSKISLIKD' A
#
# COMPACT_ATOMS: atom_id res chain seq x y z
N MET A 1 12.25 -6.81 -7.63
CA MET A 1 11.30 -5.69 -7.41
C MET A 1 12.15 -4.46 -7.11
N GLY A 2 12.10 -3.42 -7.93
CA GLY A 2 12.97 -2.25 -7.80
C GLY A 2 12.38 -1.16 -6.90
N ASN A 3 13.27 -0.48 -6.17
CA ASN A 3 13.21 0.92 -5.74
C ASN A 3 11.83 1.47 -5.32
N GLY A 4 11.26 0.95 -4.22
CA GLY A 4 10.14 1.59 -3.54
C GLY A 4 8.73 1.16 -3.97
N TYR A 5 8.59 0.11 -4.78
CA TYR A 5 7.29 -0.48 -5.09
C TYR A 5 7.04 -1.79 -4.33
N VAL A 6 5.80 -1.96 -3.87
CA VAL A 6 5.35 -3.12 -3.11
C VAL A 6 4.09 -3.73 -3.70
N THR A 7 3.87 -5.02 -3.45
CA THR A 7 2.64 -5.71 -3.87
C THR A 7 1.42 -5.19 -3.12
N ILE A 8 0.22 -5.48 -3.62
CA ILE A 8 -1.03 -5.16 -2.91
C ILE A 8 -1.11 -5.73 -1.50
N LYS A 9 -0.50 -6.89 -1.22
CA LYS A 9 -0.50 -7.50 0.11
C LYS A 9 0.30 -6.63 1.08
N SER A 10 1.55 -6.33 0.73
CA SER A 10 2.43 -5.47 1.53
C SER A 10 1.89 -4.04 1.66
N ALA A 11 1.29 -3.48 0.60
CA ALA A 11 0.63 -2.18 0.66
C ALA A 11 -0.54 -2.15 1.67
N ALA A 12 -1.33 -3.22 1.71
CA ALA A 12 -2.44 -3.36 2.65
C ALA A 12 -1.94 -3.43 4.10
N GLU A 13 -0.82 -4.13 4.32
CA GLU A 13 -0.14 -4.19 5.62
C GLU A 13 0.39 -2.81 6.04
N ILE A 14 1.04 -2.06 5.14
CA ILE A 14 1.53 -0.69 5.40
C ILE A 14 0.38 0.25 5.81
N LEU A 15 -0.76 0.17 5.12
CA LEU A 15 -1.93 1.01 5.38
C LEU A 15 -2.83 0.46 6.50
N ASN A 16 -2.53 -0.72 7.04
CA ASN A 16 -3.35 -1.43 8.02
C ASN A 16 -4.83 -1.59 7.59
N ILE A 17 -5.03 -2.06 6.36
CA ILE A 17 -6.34 -2.37 5.78
C ILE A 17 -6.30 -3.75 5.10
N SER A 18 -7.44 -4.23 4.60
CA SER A 18 -7.45 -5.44 3.78
C SER A 18 -6.98 -5.16 2.36
N SER A 19 -6.42 -6.16 1.68
CA SER A 19 -6.12 -6.06 0.24
C SER A 19 -7.40 -5.84 -0.59
N GLU A 20 -8.57 -6.25 -0.10
CA GLU A 20 -9.87 -5.98 -0.75
C GLU A 20 -10.19 -4.49 -0.74
N THR A 21 -9.96 -3.81 0.38
CA THR A 21 -10.10 -2.35 0.46
C THR A 21 -9.22 -1.65 -0.57
N LEU A 22 -7.96 -2.11 -0.74
CA LEU A 22 -7.08 -1.59 -1.80
C LEU A 22 -7.61 -1.87 -3.22
N ARG A 23 -8.15 -3.07 -3.49
CA ARG A 23 -8.77 -3.37 -4.80
C ARG A 23 -9.96 -2.46 -5.07
N ASN A 24 -10.77 -2.17 -4.05
CA ASN A 24 -11.91 -1.27 -4.17
C ASN A 24 -11.47 0.18 -4.39
N TRP A 25 -10.41 0.64 -3.72
CA TRP A 25 -9.84 1.98 -3.96
C TRP A 25 -9.18 2.13 -5.32
N ASP A 26 -8.56 1.06 -5.85
CA ASP A 26 -8.06 1.05 -7.22
C ASP A 26 -9.22 1.15 -8.23
N LYS A 27 -10.27 0.35 -8.04
CA LYS A 27 -11.49 0.39 -8.87
C LYS A 27 -12.18 1.75 -8.84
N SER A 28 -12.30 2.37 -7.66
CA SER A 28 -12.97 3.66 -7.50
C SER A 28 -12.09 4.86 -7.85
N GLY A 29 -10.80 4.66 -8.09
CA GLY A 29 -9.84 5.74 -8.35
C GLY A 29 -9.35 6.49 -7.11
N LYS A 30 -9.76 6.09 -5.90
CA LYS A 30 -9.29 6.71 -4.64
C LYS A 30 -7.79 6.56 -4.45
N LEU A 31 -7.24 5.40 -4.79
CA LEU A 31 -5.81 5.12 -4.77
C LEU A 31 -5.49 4.12 -5.90
N LYS A 32 -5.08 4.64 -7.04
CA LYS A 32 -4.78 3.85 -8.24
C LYS A 32 -3.53 2.98 -8.06
N ALA A 33 -3.65 1.71 -8.41
CA ALA A 33 -2.49 0.83 -8.50
C ALA A 33 -1.73 1.06 -9.81
N ARG A 34 -0.40 0.91 -9.77
CA ARG A 34 0.38 0.65 -10.98
C ARG A 34 0.36 -0.85 -11.27
N ARG A 35 0.65 -1.21 -12.52
CA ARG A 35 0.75 -2.60 -12.96
C ARG A 35 2.21 -2.89 -13.27
N ASP A 36 2.74 -3.99 -12.74
CA ASP A 36 4.08 -4.47 -13.13
C ASP A 36 4.05 -5.09 -14.54
N LYS A 37 5.20 -5.54 -15.04
CA LYS A 37 5.30 -6.20 -16.35
C LYS A 37 4.43 -7.47 -16.48
N LYS A 38 4.02 -8.07 -15.36
CA LYS A 38 3.16 -9.26 -15.31
C LYS A 38 1.68 -8.91 -15.08
N GLY A 39 1.33 -7.63 -15.01
CA GLY A 39 -0.03 -7.17 -14.78
C GLY A 39 -0.49 -7.23 -13.32
N TYR A 40 0.40 -7.48 -12.35
CA TYR A 40 0.06 -7.44 -10.93
C TYR A 40 0.01 -6.00 -10.42
N ARG A 41 -0.85 -5.77 -9.42
CA ARG A 41 -0.98 -4.48 -8.75
C ARG A 41 0.22 -4.23 -7.84
N ILE A 42 0.89 -3.12 -8.08
CA ILE A 42 1.98 -2.61 -7.27
C ILE A 42 1.72 -1.16 -6.87
N TYR A 43 2.21 -0.79 -5.71
CA TYR A 43 2.03 0.53 -5.10
C TYR A 43 3.38 1.11 -4.72
N ASN A 44 3.57 2.41 -4.92
CA ASN A 44 4.76 3.10 -4.45
C ASN A 44 4.64 3.37 -2.95
N ILE A 45 5.68 3.03 -2.17
CA ILE A 45 5.67 3.19 -0.71
C ILE A 45 5.46 4.67 -0.32
N SER A 46 6.19 5.60 -0.93
CA SER A 46 6.07 7.03 -0.61
C SER A 46 4.67 7.59 -0.91
N GLU A 47 4.04 7.14 -2.00
CA GLU A 47 2.64 7.49 -2.30
C GLU A 47 1.67 6.91 -1.25
N LEU A 48 1.89 5.68 -0.78
CA LEU A 48 1.11 5.08 0.31
C LEU A 48 1.25 5.88 1.61
N GLU A 49 2.47 6.30 1.97
CA GLU A 49 2.73 7.07 3.18
C GLU A 49 2.09 8.46 3.13
N LEU A 50 2.21 9.15 1.99
CA LEU A 50 1.57 10.44 1.76
C LEU A 50 0.04 10.29 1.82
N PHE A 51 -0.50 9.24 1.18
CA PHE A 51 -1.93 8.96 1.21
C PHE A 51 -2.42 8.72 2.64
N ALA A 52 -1.73 7.88 3.41
CA ALA A 52 -2.08 7.61 4.81
C ALA A 52 -2.10 8.88 5.66
N THR A 53 -1.08 9.74 5.49
CA THR A 53 -0.95 11.02 6.19
C THR A 53 -2.11 11.96 5.83
N LYS A 54 -2.37 12.15 4.53
CA LYS A 54 -3.48 12.99 4.03
C LYS A 54 -4.85 12.53 4.54
N ASN A 55 -5.06 11.21 4.62
CA ASN A 55 -6.31 10.60 5.05
C ASN A 55 -6.37 10.36 6.57
N LYS A 56 -5.40 10.86 7.35
CA LYS A 56 -5.31 10.70 8.81
C LYS A 56 -5.51 9.24 9.26
N MET A 57 -4.99 8.28 8.50
CA MET A 57 -5.15 6.86 8.78
C MET A 57 -4.37 6.49 10.05
N ARG A 58 -5.00 5.73 10.95
CA ARG A 58 -4.34 5.26 12.19
C ARG A 58 -3.23 4.27 11.81
N ARG A 59 -1.97 4.66 11.96
CA ARG A 59 -0.83 3.73 11.91
C ARG A 59 -0.90 2.80 13.12
N THR A 60 -0.95 1.50 12.90
CA THR A 60 -0.69 0.55 14.00
C THR A 60 0.81 0.59 14.28
N LYS A 61 1.19 0.94 15.52
CA LYS A 61 2.58 0.90 15.99
C LYS A 61 3.19 -0.52 16.00
N SER A 62 2.41 -1.55 15.67
CA SER A 62 2.71 -2.94 16.04
C SER A 62 3.38 -3.80 14.96
N LYS A 63 3.66 -3.31 13.73
CA LYS A 63 4.23 -4.19 12.68
C LYS A 63 5.41 -3.66 11.87
N ILE A 64 5.66 -2.35 11.86
CA ILE A 64 6.87 -1.79 11.23
C ILE A 64 8.15 -2.17 12.01
N SER A 65 8.02 -2.45 13.32
CA SER A 65 9.14 -2.94 14.14
C SER A 65 9.49 -4.42 13.91
N LEU A 66 8.71 -5.17 13.10
CA LEU A 66 8.90 -6.60 12.82
C LEU A 66 9.46 -6.86 11.41
N ILE A 67 9.80 -5.81 10.66
CA ILE A 67 10.41 -5.89 9.32
C ILE A 67 11.84 -5.28 9.36
N LYS A 68 12.38 -5.09 10.57
CA LYS A 68 13.72 -4.52 10.81
C LYS A 68 14.68 -5.48 11.51
N ASP A 69 14.40 -6.78 11.45
CA ASP A 69 15.35 -7.84 11.80
C ASP A 69 15.74 -8.62 10.53
#